data_AF-F3FZ40-F1
#
_entry.id   AF-F3FZ40-F1
#
_cell.length_a   1.000
_cell.length_b   1.000
_cell.length_c   1.000
_cell.angle_alpha   90.00
_cell.angle_beta   90.00
_cell.angle_gamma   90.00
#
_symmetry.space_group_name_H-M   'P 1'
#
loop_
_entity.id
_entity.type
_entity.pdbx_description
1 polymer ?
#
loop_
_entity_poly.entity_id
_entity_poly.type
_entity_poly.pdbx_seq_one_letter_code
_entity_poly.pdbx_strand_id
1 'polypeptide(L)' 'IYTSGSTGQPKGVVISHGALANYVQGVLERLALNDGASMAMVSTVA' A
#
# COMPACT_ATOMS: atom_id res chain seq x y z
N ILE A 1 -3.78 9.13 0.98
CA ILE A 1 -3.22 8.84 2.33
C ILE A 1 -2.83 10.16 2.96
N TYR A 2 -3.19 10.36 4.23
CA TYR A 2 -2.75 11.50 5.03
C TYR A 2 -1.99 11.02 6.25
N THR A 3 -1.00 11.78 6.69
CA THR A 3 -0.25 11.51 7.93
C THR A 3 -0.35 12.71 8.86
N SER A 4 -0.18 12.47 10.17
CA SER A 4 -0.05 13.57 11.13
C SER A 4 1.10 14.50 10.72
N GLY A 5 0.85 15.81 10.75
CA GLY A 5 1.85 16.83 10.47
C GLY A 5 2.36 17.44 11.76
N SER A 6 3.67 17.72 11.83
CA SER A 6 4.31 18.37 12.97
C SER A 6 3.77 19.77 13.30
N THR A 7 3.08 20.41 12.36
CA THR A 7 2.43 21.73 12.51
C THR A 7 0.95 21.62 12.90
N GLY A 8 0.46 20.41 13.24
CA GLY A 8 -0.94 20.15 13.59
C GLY A 8 -1.89 20.00 12.40
N GLN A 9 -1.43 20.29 11.17
CA GLN A 9 -2.20 20.08 9.94
C GLN A 9 -1.75 18.79 9.24
N PRO A 10 -2.68 17.88 8.87
CA PRO A 10 -2.34 16.67 8.14
C PRO A 10 -1.61 16.94 6.83
N LYS A 11 -0.65 16.08 6.50
CA LYS A 11 0.13 16.17 5.25
C LYS A 11 -0.35 15.09 4.28
N GLY A 12 -0.58 15.50 3.02
CA GLY A 12 -0.90 14.57 1.95
C GLY A 12 0.34 13.80 1.50
N VAL A 13 0.24 12.48 1.42
CA VAL A 13 1.31 11.63 0.88
C VAL A 13 0.96 11.28 -0.57
N VAL A 14 1.78 11.76 -1.51
CA VAL A 14 1.66 11.45 -2.93
C VAL A 14 2.44 10.17 -3.22
N ILE A 15 1.78 9.20 -3.86
CA ILE A 15 2.41 7.96 -4.32
C ILE A 15 2.27 7.92 -5.83
N SER A 16 3.39 7.77 -6.54
CA SER A 16 3.38 7.62 -7.98
C SER A 16 2.93 6.22 -8.38
N HIS A 17 2.38 6.09 -9.58
CA HIS A 17 1.99 4.79 -10.12
C HIS A 17 3.16 3.79 -10.15
N GLY A 18 4.37 4.25 -10.51
CA GLY A 18 5.56 3.42 -10.53
C GLY A 18 5.97 2.91 -9.15
N ALA A 19 5.86 3.74 -8.11
CA ALA A 19 6.17 3.31 -6.75
C ALA A 19 5.21 2.23 -6.25
N LEU A 20 3.91 2.37 -6.55
CA LEU A 20 2.90 1.36 -6.22
C LEU A 20 3.15 0.04 -6.95
N ALA A 21 3.42 0.10 -8.26
CA ALA A 21 3.72 -1.08 -9.05
C ALA A 21 4.95 -1.84 -8.54
N ASN A 22 6.03 -1.12 -8.20
CA ASN A 22 7.24 -1.70 -7.64
C ASN A 22 6.98 -2.40 -6.29
N TYR A 23 6.19 -1.78 -5.41
CA TYR A 23 5.82 -2.39 -4.13
C TYR A 23 5.05 -3.69 -4.32
N VAL A 24 4.03 -3.70 -5.19
CA VAL A 24 3.23 -4.90 -5.47
C VAL A 24 4.09 -6.03 -6.02
N GLN A 25 4.99 -5.75 -6.96
CA GLN A 25 5.92 -6.75 -7.49
C GLN A 25 6.78 -7.37 -6.38
N GLY A 26 7.37 -6.56 -5.51
CA GLY A 26 8.16 -7.06 -4.39
C GLY A 26 7.36 -7.92 -3.40
N VAL A 27 6.08 -7.59 -3.16
CA VAL A 27 5.18 -8.40 -2.33
C VAL A 27 4.91 -9.76 -2.99
N LEU A 28 4.59 -9.78 -4.29
CA LEU A 28 4.32 -11.02 -5.03
C LEU A 28 5.54 -11.95 -5.05
N GLU A 29 6.73 -11.41 -5.29
CA GLU A 29 7.99 -12.15 -5.24
C GLU A 29 8.26 -12.71 -3.83
N ARG A 30 8.05 -11.89 -2.80
CA ARG A 30 8.36 -12.27 -1.41
C ARG A 30 7.43 -13.35 -0.87
N LEU A 31 6.16 -13.29 -1.25
CA LEU A 31 5.12 -14.21 -0.78
C LEU A 31 5.01 -15.48 -1.62
N ALA A 32 5.52 -15.48 -2.87
CA ALA A 32 5.46 -16.62 -3.79
C ALA A 32 4.06 -17.23 -3.85
N LEU A 33 3.06 -16.38 -4.09
CA LEU A 33 1.66 -16.79 -4.10
C LEU A 33 1.39 -17.79 -5.23
N ASN A 34 0.70 -18.87 -4.91
CA ASN A 34 0.26 -19.86 -5.89
C ASN A 34 -1.09 -19.46 -6.51
N ASP A 35 -1.39 -20.03 -7.66
CA ASP A 35 -2.71 -19.91 -8.29
C ASP A 35 -3.81 -20.36 -7.32
N GLY A 36 -4.90 -19.59 -7.26
CA GLY A 36 -6.01 -19.84 -6.34
C GLY A 36 -5.80 -19.29 -4.93
N ALA A 37 -4.72 -18.55 -4.66
CA ALA A 37 -4.57 -17.83 -3.39
C ALA A 37 -5.70 -16.82 -3.16
N SER A 38 -6.13 -16.70 -1.91
CA SER A 38 -7.10 -15.70 -1.46
C SER A 38 -6.44 -14.70 -0.52
N MET A 39 -6.98 -13.48 -0.49
CA MET A 39 -6.54 -12.43 0.42
C MET A 39 -7.74 -11.81 1.15
N ALA A 40 -7.49 -11.27 2.34
CA ALA A 40 -8.48 -10.54 3.12
C ALA A 40 -8.08 -9.08 3.29
N MET A 41 -9.05 -8.17 3.23
CA MET A 41 -8.86 -6.77 3.61
C MET A 41 -8.99 -6.67 5.13
N VAL A 42 -7.88 -6.37 5.79
CA VAL A 42 -7.81 -6.19 7.26
C VAL A 42 -7.76 -4.73 7.68
N SER A 43 -7.77 -3.81 6.71
CA SER A 43 -7.72 -2.37 6.93
C SER A 43 -8.98 -1.71 6.37
N THR A 44 -9.28 -0.49 6.83
CA THR A 44 -10.44 0.29 6.40
C THR A 44 -10.48 0.44 4.88
N VAL A 45 -11.68 0.27 4.32
CA VAL A 45 -11.95 0.58 2.92
C VAL A 45 -12.44 2.04 2.87
N ALA A 46 -11.54 2.92 2.42
CA ALA A 46 -11.68 4.37 2.28
C ALA A 46 -11.76 5.17 3.60
#